data_AF-A0A372LSY3-F1
#
_entry.id   AF-A0A372LSY3-F1
#
_cell.length_a   1.000
_cell.length_b   1.000
_cell.length_c   1.000
_cell.angle_alpha   90.00
_cell.angle_beta   90.00
_cell.angle_gamma   90.00
#
_symmetry.space_group_name_H-M   'P 1'
#
loop_
_entity.id
_entity.type
_entity.pdbx_description
1 polymer ?
#
loop_
_entity_poly.entity_id
_entity_poly.type
_entity_poly.pdbx_seq_one_letter_code
_entity_poly.pdbx_strand_id
1 'polypeptide(L)'
;MTITGPLETEQQIKEHLRDYVAYALTSAKGLYREPQSYGAMRMFDAMERALRLLQEVGVKDEALEEALTTVRKQRWQAMTNPDAFGKAIDDSILNLVDITINQNID
;
A
#
# COMPACT_ATOMS: atom_id res chain seq x y z
N MET A 1 22.67 -8.25 3.16
CA MET A 1 22.30 -8.86 4.45
C MET A 1 20.82 -8.66 4.61
N THR A 2 20.02 -9.70 4.38
CA THR A 2 18.55 -9.60 4.52
C THR A 2 18.23 -9.78 6.00
N ILE A 3 17.89 -8.70 6.68
CA ILE A 3 17.48 -8.77 8.09
C ILE A 3 16.07 -9.37 8.09
N THR A 4 15.97 -10.63 8.53
CA THR A 4 14.71 -11.39 8.65
C THR A 4 14.19 -11.35 10.09
N GLY A 5 13.95 -10.15 10.61
CA GLY A 5 13.41 -9.89 11.94
C GLY A 5 12.86 -8.47 12.02
N PRO A 6 11.99 -8.16 13.01
CA PRO A 6 11.50 -6.80 13.17
C PRO A 6 12.66 -5.82 13.39
N LEU A 7 12.54 -4.60 12.88
CA LEU A 7 13.46 -3.50 13.11
C LEU A 7 13.46 -3.19 14.60
N GLU A 8 14.62 -3.32 15.22
CA GLU A 8 14.77 -3.21 16.68
C GLU A 8 15.28 -1.82 17.10
N THR A 9 15.83 -1.04 16.16
CA THR A 9 16.40 0.27 16.45
C THR A 9 15.63 1.41 15.79
N GLU A 10 15.53 2.53 16.51
CA GLU A 10 14.95 3.77 15.98
C GLU A 10 15.63 4.23 14.68
N GLN A 11 16.94 3.99 14.55
CA GLN A 11 17.71 4.35 13.36
C GLN A 11 17.26 3.54 12.13
N GLN A 12 17.09 2.23 12.26
CA GLN A 12 16.60 1.38 11.15
C GLN A 12 15.19 1.77 10.72
N ILE A 13 14.30 2.03 11.68
CA ILE A 13 12.93 2.49 11.41
C ILE A 13 12.96 3.81 10.64
N LYS A 14 13.80 4.77 11.06
CA LYS A 14 13.97 6.05 10.36
C LYS A 14 14.52 5.87 8.94
N GLU A 15 15.44 4.94 8.72
CA GLU A 15 15.98 4.65 7.39
C GLU A 15 14.90 4.11 6.44
N HIS A 16 14.14 3.12 6.87
CA HIS A 16 13.06 2.55 6.05
C HIS A 16 11.93 3.55 5.81
N LEU A 17 11.59 4.38 6.80
CA LEU A 17 10.64 5.47 6.63
C LEU A 17 11.13 6.51 5.61
N ARG A 18 12.43 6.85 5.61
CA ARG A 18 13.02 7.74 4.60
C ARG A 18 12.95 7.12 3.21
N ASP A 19 13.19 5.81 3.06
CA ASP A 19 13.06 5.11 1.78
C ASP A 19 11.61 5.11 1.26
N TYR A 20 10.63 4.94 2.15
CA TYR A 20 9.22 5.09 1.82
C TYR A 20 8.90 6.51 1.33
N VAL A 21 9.35 7.54 2.04
CA VAL A 21 9.14 8.94 1.66
C VAL A 21 9.84 9.25 0.33
N ALA A 22 11.05 8.75 0.11
CA ALA A 22 11.78 8.91 -1.13
C ALA A 22 11.02 8.27 -2.31
N TYR A 23 10.45 7.08 -2.11
CA TYR A 23 9.59 6.43 -3.09
C TYR A 23 8.35 7.28 -3.41
N ALA A 24 7.65 7.78 -2.39
CA ALA A 24 6.45 8.59 -2.57
C ALA A 24 6.74 9.91 -3.32
N LEU A 25 7.80 10.62 -2.94
CA LEU A 25 8.21 11.86 -3.60
C LEU A 25 8.62 11.64 -5.07
N THR A 26 9.39 10.58 -5.34
CA THR A 26 9.80 10.22 -6.71
C THR A 26 8.59 9.85 -7.55
N SER A 27 7.67 9.07 -6.98
CA SER A 27 6.41 8.69 -7.60
C SER A 27 5.55 9.92 -7.94
N ALA A 28 5.39 10.85 -7.00
CA ALA A 28 4.66 12.10 -7.20
C ALA A 28 5.29 12.96 -8.29
N LYS A 29 6.64 13.06 -8.34
CA LYS A 29 7.33 13.78 -9.40
C LYS A 29 7.13 13.10 -10.77
N GLY A 30 7.10 11.78 -10.82
CA GLY A 30 6.86 10.99 -12.03
C GLY A 30 5.53 11.30 -12.69
N LEU A 31 4.48 11.63 -11.92
CA LEU A 31 3.15 11.96 -12.45
C LEU A 31 3.11 13.17 -13.38
N TYR A 32 4.09 14.07 -13.31
CA TYR A 32 4.19 15.20 -14.24
C TYR A 32 4.70 14.81 -15.63
N ARG A 33 5.27 13.61 -15.80
CA ARG A 33 6.00 13.20 -17.02
C ARG A 33 5.52 11.88 -17.62
N GLU A 34 4.62 11.17 -16.94
CA GLU A 34 4.24 9.81 -17.27
C GLU A 34 2.73 9.67 -17.47
N PRO A 35 2.25 8.54 -18.05
CA PRO A 35 0.83 8.29 -18.23
C PRO A 35 0.05 8.39 -16.91
N GLN A 36 -1.13 9.00 -16.95
CA GLN A 36 -1.98 9.20 -15.77
C GLN A 36 -2.33 7.89 -15.05
N SER A 37 -2.50 6.79 -15.78
CA SER A 37 -2.80 5.46 -15.23
C SER A 37 -1.74 4.95 -14.25
N TYR A 38 -0.50 5.44 -14.34
CA TYR A 38 0.58 5.04 -13.43
C TYR A 38 0.40 5.63 -12.02
N GLY A 39 -0.43 6.66 -11.88
CA GLY A 39 -0.75 7.24 -10.58
C GLY A 39 -1.40 6.25 -9.63
N ALA A 40 -2.48 5.60 -10.06
CA ALA A 40 -3.18 4.63 -9.22
C ALA A 40 -2.27 3.45 -8.81
N MET A 41 -1.43 2.96 -9.73
CA MET A 41 -0.45 1.90 -9.42
C MET A 41 0.57 2.33 -8.35
N ARG A 42 1.10 3.55 -8.43
CA ARG A 42 2.07 4.09 -7.47
C ARG A 42 1.46 4.36 -6.10
N MET A 43 0.22 4.82 -6.07
CA MET A 43 -0.52 4.97 -4.83
C MET A 43 -0.70 3.63 -4.14
N PHE A 44 -1.04 2.58 -4.90
CA PHE A 44 -1.13 1.23 -4.37
C PHE A 44 0.21 0.72 -3.84
N ASP A 45 1.30 0.89 -4.59
CA ASP A 45 2.65 0.53 -4.12
C ASP A 45 3.07 1.29 -2.85
N ALA A 46 2.67 2.56 -2.71
CA ALA A 46 2.91 3.33 -1.50
C ALA A 46 2.14 2.72 -0.31
N MET A 47 0.88 2.31 -0.49
CA MET A 47 0.11 1.65 0.56
C MET A 47 0.74 0.30 0.98
N GLU A 48 1.17 -0.51 0.01
CA GLU A 48 1.90 -1.77 0.27
C GLU A 48 3.19 -1.55 1.06
N ARG A 49 3.95 -0.49 0.74
CA ARG A 49 5.15 -0.14 1.50
C ARG A 49 4.82 0.32 2.91
N ALA A 50 3.75 1.08 3.11
CA ALA A 50 3.30 1.49 4.44
C ALA A 50 2.91 0.27 5.31
N LEU A 51 2.20 -0.71 4.73
CA LEU A 51 1.86 -1.95 5.42
C LEU A 51 3.12 -2.76 5.80
N ARG A 52 4.11 -2.82 4.91
CA ARG A 52 5.41 -3.45 5.21
C ARG A 52 6.15 -2.74 6.35
N LEU A 53 6.13 -1.41 6.40
CA LEU A 53 6.73 -0.67 7.53
C LEU A 53 6.11 -1.06 8.87
N LEU A 54 4.78 -1.28 8.92
CA LEU A 54 4.13 -1.79 10.14
C LEU A 54 4.62 -3.19 10.49
N GLN A 55 4.67 -4.10 9.51
CA GLN A 55 5.14 -5.47 9.71
C GLN A 55 6.59 -5.51 10.17
N GLU A 56 7.42 -4.64 9.63
CA GLU A 56 8.83 -4.46 10.00
C GLU A 56 8.99 -4.03 11.46
N VAL A 57 8.04 -3.35 12.08
CA VAL A 57 8.09 -3.03 13.53
C VAL A 57 7.28 -4.00 14.38
N GLY A 58 6.90 -5.16 13.81
CA GLY A 58 6.13 -6.19 14.51
C GLY A 58 4.64 -5.90 14.64
N VAL A 59 4.13 -4.85 14.00
CA VAL A 59 2.70 -4.51 13.97
C VAL A 59 2.06 -5.19 12.76
N LYS A 60 1.10 -6.08 13.02
CA LYS A 60 0.30 -6.74 11.99
C LYS A 60 -1.13 -6.21 12.05
N ASP A 61 -1.69 -5.95 10.87
CA ASP A 61 -3.08 -5.59 10.69
C ASP A 61 -3.66 -6.47 9.58
N GLU A 62 -4.29 -7.58 9.99
CA GLU A 62 -4.83 -8.57 9.07
C GLU A 62 -5.99 -8.01 8.25
N ALA A 63 -6.76 -7.10 8.84
CA ALA A 63 -7.88 -6.45 8.17
C ALA A 63 -7.37 -5.52 7.06
N LEU A 64 -6.33 -4.72 7.34
CA LEU A 64 -5.69 -3.88 6.32
C LEU A 64 -5.03 -4.71 5.21
N GLU A 65 -4.40 -5.85 5.55
CA GLU A 65 -3.82 -6.79 4.59
C GLU A 65 -4.90 -7.41 3.67
N GLU A 66 -6.05 -7.79 4.23
CA GLU A 66 -7.19 -8.30 3.46
C GLU A 66 -7.74 -7.23 2.51
N ALA A 67 -7.94 -6.00 3.00
CA ALA A 67 -8.44 -4.90 2.20
C ALA A 67 -7.57 -4.65 0.95
N LEU A 68 -6.25 -4.65 1.09
CA LEU A 68 -5.31 -4.42 -0.02
C LEU A 68 -5.14 -5.63 -0.94
N THR A 69 -5.46 -6.84 -0.48
CA THR A 69 -5.35 -8.08 -1.26
C THR A 69 -6.19 -8.05 -2.54
N THR A 70 -7.37 -7.43 -2.52
CA THR A 70 -8.24 -7.31 -3.69
C THR A 70 -7.55 -6.54 -4.82
N VAL A 71 -6.99 -5.37 -4.53
CA VAL A 71 -6.25 -4.56 -5.52
C VAL A 71 -4.96 -5.26 -5.95
N ARG A 72 -4.27 -5.94 -5.03
CA ARG A 72 -3.05 -6.70 -5.33
C ARG A 72 -3.29 -7.76 -6.41
N LYS A 73 -4.38 -8.52 -6.31
CA LYS A 73 -4.77 -9.57 -7.28
C LYS A 73 -5.11 -9.00 -8.65
N GLN A 74 -5.63 -7.78 -8.71
CA GLN A 74 -6.05 -7.14 -9.96
C GLN A 74 -5.02 -6.16 -10.52
N ARG A 75 -3.87 -5.98 -9.86
CA ARG A 75 -2.83 -5.00 -10.25
C ARG A 75 -2.37 -5.13 -11.70
N TRP A 76 -2.28 -6.36 -12.22
CA TRP A 76 -1.89 -6.61 -13.61
C TRP A 76 -2.86 -6.00 -14.64
N GLN A 77 -4.10 -5.71 -14.22
CA GLN A 77 -5.14 -5.12 -15.07
C GLN A 77 -4.97 -3.61 -15.24
N ALA A 78 -4.17 -2.93 -14.42
CA ALA A 78 -4.02 -1.48 -14.47
C ALA A 78 -3.61 -0.94 -15.86
N MET A 79 -2.93 -1.76 -16.67
CA MET A 79 -2.53 -1.40 -18.04
C MET A 79 -3.36 -2.06 -19.15
N THR A 80 -4.10 -3.14 -18.84
CA THR A 80 -4.84 -3.94 -19.84
C THR A 80 -6.35 -3.77 -19.75
N ASN A 81 -6.87 -3.51 -18.55
CA ASN A 81 -8.27 -3.24 -18.25
C ASN A 81 -8.39 -2.26 -17.07
N PRO A 82 -8.23 -0.94 -17.32
CA PRO A 82 -8.28 0.08 -16.28
C PRO A 82 -9.60 0.12 -15.49
N ASP A 83 -10.73 -0.21 -16.13
CA ASP A 83 -12.04 -0.22 -15.47
C ASP A 83 -12.11 -1.32 -14.41
N ALA A 84 -11.59 -2.51 -14.72
CA ALA A 84 -11.54 -3.61 -13.77
C ALA A 84 -10.55 -3.33 -12.62
N PHE A 85 -9.45 -2.62 -12.90
CA PHE A 85 -8.55 -2.13 -11.85
C PHE A 85 -9.22 -1.07 -10.96
N GLY A 86 -9.98 -0.14 -11.55
CA GLY A 86 -10.78 0.84 -10.81
C GLY A 86 -11.80 0.16 -9.90
N LYS A 87 -12.53 -0.84 -10.42
CA LYS A 87 -13.47 -1.62 -9.61
C LYS A 87 -12.78 -2.34 -8.44
N ALA A 88 -11.58 -2.88 -8.64
CA ALA A 88 -10.83 -3.51 -7.56
C ALA A 88 -10.47 -2.51 -6.44
N ILE A 89 -10.22 -1.25 -6.79
CA ILE A 89 -9.99 -0.16 -5.82
C ILE A 89 -11.30 0.15 -5.08
N ASP A 90 -12.43 0.26 -5.77
CA ASP A 90 -13.73 0.49 -5.15
C ASP A 90 -14.09 -0.62 -4.15
N ASP A 91 -13.90 -1.89 -4.54
CA ASP A 91 -14.14 -3.04 -3.68
C ASP A 91 -13.22 -3.02 -2.43
N SER A 92 -11.97 -2.58 -2.59
CA SER A 92 -11.02 -2.40 -1.48
C SER A 92 -11.42 -1.26 -0.52
N ILE A 93 -11.94 -0.15 -1.05
CA ILE A 93 -12.47 0.95 -0.25
C ILE A 93 -13.67 0.49 0.58
N LEU A 94 -14.60 -0.25 -0.04
CA LEU A 94 -15.76 -0.82 0.67
C LEU A 94 -15.32 -1.77 1.78
N ASN A 95 -14.37 -2.66 1.51
CA ASN A 95 -13.81 -3.54 2.54
C ASN A 95 -13.21 -2.75 3.72
N LEU A 96 -12.47 -1.67 3.47
CA LEU A 96 -11.92 -0.82 4.55
C LEU A 96 -13.02 -0.15 5.39
N VAL A 97 -14.09 0.31 4.75
CA VAL A 97 -15.25 0.88 5.44
C VAL A 97 -15.91 -0.17 6.33
N ASP A 98 -16.13 -1.37 5.80
CA ASP A 98 -16.74 -2.48 6.55
C ASP A 98 -15.87 -2.89 7.76
N ILE A 99 -14.56 -3.02 7.57
CA ILE A 99 -13.59 -3.25 8.65
C ILE A 99 -13.73 -2.18 9.73
N THR A 100 -13.73 -0.91 9.33
CA THR A 100 -13.77 0.21 10.26
C THR A 100 -15.09 0.25 11.04
N ILE A 101 -16.23 0.00 10.38
CA ILE A 101 -17.54 -0.01 11.04
C ILE A 101 -17.65 -1.21 11.99
N ASN A 102 -17.25 -2.40 11.57
CA ASN A 102 -17.37 -3.61 12.38
C ASN A 102 -16.44 -3.60 13.59
N GLN A 103 -15.26 -2.95 13.51
CA GLN A 103 -14.36 -2.73 14.65
C GLN A 103 -14.90 -1.72 15.68
N ASN A 104 -15.94 -0.93 15.35
CA ASN A 104 -16.57 0.04 16.26
C ASN A 104 -17.82 -0.53 16.97
N ILE A 105 -18.14 -1.81 16.78
CA ILE A 105 -19.33 -2.48 17.36
C ILE A 105 -18.96 -3.45 18.49
N ASP A 106 -17.67 -3.65 18.78
CA ASP A 106 -17.19 -4.46 19.92
C ASP A 106 -16.91 -3.64 21.20
#